data_AF-A0A6L5C1C7-F1
#
_entry.id   AF-A0A6L5C1C7-F1
#
_cell.length_a   1.000
_cell.length_b   1.000
_cell.length_c   1.000
_cell.angle_alpha   90.00
_cell.angle_beta   90.00
_cell.angle_gamma   90.00
#
_symmetry.space_group_name_H-M   'P 1'
#
loop_
_entity.id
_entity.type
_entity.pdbx_description
1 polymer ?
#
loop_
_entity_poly.entity_id
_entity_poly.type
_entity_poly.pdbx_seq_one_letter_code
_entity_poly.pdbx_strand_id
1 'polypeptide(L)'
;MKYLFIIVLTALAAVLYIGFYEKMEDAYPEKVFFIKKSPTLQIKFENIFAYESDDKSLAELSETERQSVIQYCKYRLGKVSTLQNQRELEECKKR
;
A
#
# COMPACT_ATOMS: atom_id res chain seq x y z
N MET A 1 -14.15 31.95 8.68
CA MET A 1 -13.65 31.09 9.79
C MET A 1 -14.23 29.66 9.72
N LYS A 2 -15.54 29.43 9.91
CA LYS A 2 -16.13 28.07 9.95
C LYS A 2 -15.78 27.17 8.74
N TYR A 3 -15.85 27.72 7.53
CA TYR A 3 -15.52 26.96 6.31
C TYR A 3 -14.04 26.61 6.21
N LEU A 4 -13.14 27.44 6.75
CA LEU A 4 -11.70 27.18 6.77
C LEU A 4 -11.40 25.93 7.60
N PHE A 5 -12.03 25.80 8.77
CA PHE A 5 -11.88 24.61 9.62
C PHE A 5 -12.36 23.34 8.92
N ILE A 6 -13.48 23.41 8.19
CA ILE A 6 -14.00 22.28 7.42
C ILE A 6 -13.01 21.87 6.32
N ILE A 7 -12.45 22.84 5.59
CA ILE A 7 -11.46 22.60 4.54
C ILE A 7 -10.19 21.95 5.12
N VAL A 8 -9.67 22.46 6.24
CA VAL A 8 -8.47 21.89 6.87
C VAL A 8 -8.74 20.47 7.37
N LEU A 9 -9.88 20.23 8.02
CA LEU A 9 -10.22 18.92 8.56
C LEU A 9 -10.41 17.88 7.43
N THR A 10 -11.04 18.28 6.33
CA THR A 10 -11.22 17.41 5.16
C THR A 10 -9.90 17.13 4.44
N ALA A 11 -9.02 18.13 4.29
CA ALA A 11 -7.69 17.92 3.72
C ALA A 11 -6.84 16.98 4.59
N LEU A 12 -6.89 17.14 5.91
CA LEU A 12 -6.19 16.25 6.85
C LEU A 12 -6.70 14.81 6.76
N ALA A 13 -8.02 14.63 6.71
CA ALA A 13 -8.63 13.32 6.52
C ALA A 13 -8.19 12.69 5.18
N ALA A 14 -8.15 13.47 4.10
CA ALA A 14 -7.68 13.00 2.80
C ALA A 14 -6.23 12.53 2.85
N VAL A 15 -5.31 13.28 3.49
CA VAL A 15 -3.90 12.86 3.64
C VAL A 15 -3.78 11.55 4.43
N LEU A 16 -4.56 11.41 5.51
CA LEU A 16 -4.49 10.23 6.37
C LEU A 16 -5.06 8.96 5.72
N TYR A 17 -6.07 9.11 4.87
CA TYR A 17 -6.82 7.98 4.32
C TYR A 17 -6.66 7.76 2.82
N ILE A 18 -6.06 8.66 2.05
CA ILE A 18 -5.80 8.44 0.62
C ILE A 18 -4.34 8.08 0.42
N GLY A 19 -4.09 6.95 -0.22
CA GLY A 19 -2.78 6.51 -0.67
C GLY A 19 -2.78 6.15 -2.14
N PHE A 20 -1.60 5.92 -2.71
CA PHE A 20 -1.46 5.37 -4.05
C PHE A 20 -0.27 4.43 -4.15
N TYR A 21 -0.28 3.55 -5.14
CA TYR A 21 0.89 2.82 -5.60
C TYR A 21 1.02 2.98 -7.11
N GLU A 22 2.21 2.69 -7.64
CA GLU A 22 2.46 2.67 -9.08
C GLU A 22 2.41 1.23 -9.58
N LYS A 23 1.66 0.99 -10.67
CA LYS A 23 1.73 -0.26 -11.44
C LYS A 23 2.31 0.07 -12.81
N MET A 24 3.14 -0.81 -13.37
CA MET A 24 3.50 -0.74 -14.79
C MET A 24 2.48 -1.59 -15.54
N GLU A 25 1.64 -0.96 -16.35
CA GLU A 25 0.74 -1.67 -17.26
C GLU A 25 1.32 -1.70 -18.69
N ASP A 26 2.22 -0.76 -19.03
CA ASP A 26 2.94 -0.63 -20.31
C ASP A 26 4.30 0.09 -20.11
N ALA A 27 4.73 0.95 -21.04
CA ALA A 27 5.97 1.74 -20.97
C ALA A 27 5.96 2.87 -19.91
N TYR A 28 4.82 3.13 -19.27
CA TYR A 28 4.66 4.21 -18.29
C TYR A 28 4.00 3.72 -17.00
N PRO A 29 4.47 4.18 -15.83
CA PRO A 29 3.86 3.84 -14.55
C PRO A 29 2.50 4.56 -14.39
N GLU A 30 1.46 3.80 -14.06
CA GLU A 30 0.14 4.32 -13.71
C GLU A 30 -0.02 4.41 -12.18
N LYS A 31 -0.56 5.54 -11.69
CA LYS A 31 -0.89 5.72 -10.27
C LYS A 31 -2.26 5.17 -9.95
N VAL A 32 -2.32 4.15 -9.09
CA VAL A 32 -3.56 3.57 -8.58
C VAL A 32 -3.83 4.09 -7.17
N PHE A 33 -4.81 4.97 -7.05
CA PHE A 33 -5.25 5.53 -5.76
C PHE A 33 -6.14 4.57 -4.97
N PHE A 34 -6.16 4.72 -3.65
CA PHE A 34 -7.06 3.99 -2.76
C PHE A 34 -7.31 4.66 -1.41
N ILE A 35 -8.38 4.18 -0.78
CA ILE A 35 -8.70 4.47 0.61
C ILE A 35 -7.95 3.48 1.51
N LYS A 36 -7.05 3.98 2.34
CA LYS A 36 -6.32 3.22 3.36
C LYS A 36 -7.30 2.68 4.39
N LYS A 37 -7.08 1.44 4.84
CA LYS A 37 -7.90 0.78 5.87
C LYS A 37 -7.62 1.27 7.30
N SER A 38 -6.47 1.91 7.51
CA SER A 38 -6.10 2.57 8.76
C SER A 38 -5.33 3.87 8.48
N PRO A 39 -5.42 4.90 9.34
CA PRO A 39 -4.79 6.19 9.10
C PRO A 39 -3.26 6.08 9.15
N THR A 40 -2.59 6.79 8.23
CA THR A 40 -1.14 6.98 8.24
C THR A 40 -0.77 8.20 7.40
N LEU A 41 0.35 8.84 7.73
CA LEU A 41 0.93 9.92 6.91
C LEU A 41 1.62 9.40 5.64
N GLN A 42 1.83 8.09 5.50
CA GLN A 42 2.39 7.51 4.29
C GLN A 42 1.40 7.61 3.12
N ILE A 43 1.80 8.28 2.03
CA ILE A 43 0.95 8.49 0.84
C ILE A 43 1.28 7.48 -0.27
N LYS A 44 2.57 7.24 -0.54
CA LYS A 44 3.04 6.27 -1.54
C LYS A 44 3.27 4.91 -0.90
N PHE A 45 2.74 3.88 -1.53
CA PHE A 45 2.93 2.48 -1.18
C PHE A 45 3.58 1.75 -2.36
N GLU A 46 4.30 0.69 -2.05
CA GLU A 46 4.94 -0.15 -3.03
C GLU A 46 4.17 -1.47 -3.11
N ASN A 47 3.77 -1.83 -4.33
CA ASN A 47 3.21 -3.13 -4.62
C ASN A 47 4.29 -3.93 -5.35
N ILE A 48 5.04 -4.76 -4.63
CA ILE A 48 6.11 -5.56 -5.23
C ILE A 48 5.59 -6.65 -6.18
N PHE A 49 4.27 -6.90 -6.18
CA PHE A 49 3.61 -7.83 -7.12
C PHE A 49 2.95 -7.10 -8.28
N ALA A 50 3.35 -5.86 -8.55
CA ALA A 50 2.84 -5.12 -9.70
C ALA A 50 3.34 -5.70 -11.04
N TYR A 51 4.30 -6.61 -11.01
CA TYR A 51 4.87 -7.29 -12.18
C TYR A 51 4.70 -8.80 -12.06
N GLU A 52 4.32 -9.48 -13.15
CA GLU A 52 4.23 -10.95 -13.17
C GLU A 52 5.61 -11.62 -13.03
N SER A 53 6.69 -10.94 -13.42
CA SER A 53 8.07 -11.39 -13.22
C SER A 53 8.55 -11.32 -11.77
N ASP A 54 7.80 -10.67 -10.89
CA ASP A 54 8.20 -10.36 -9.52
C ASP A 54 7.52 -11.28 -8.51
N ASP A 55 7.10 -12.48 -8.95
CA ASP A 55 6.59 -13.53 -8.08
C ASP A 55 7.73 -14.15 -7.23
N LYS A 56 8.27 -13.32 -6.34
CA LYS A 56 9.29 -13.70 -5.37
C LYS A 56 8.65 -14.48 -4.23
N SER A 57 9.33 -15.54 -3.80
CA SER A 57 9.08 -16.20 -2.54
C SER A 57 9.50 -15.30 -1.37
N LEU A 58 9.00 -15.62 -0.18
CA LEU A 58 9.34 -14.89 1.04
C LEU A 58 10.85 -14.87 1.30
N ALA A 59 11.56 -15.96 0.98
CA ALA A 59 13.00 -16.08 1.19
C ALA A 59 13.81 -15.15 0.26
N GLU A 60 13.24 -14.75 -0.86
CA GLU A 60 13.89 -13.88 -1.85
C GLU A 60 13.63 -12.39 -1.58
N LEU A 61 12.70 -12.07 -0.66
CA LEU A 61 12.43 -10.69 -0.27
C LEU A 61 13.52 -10.17 0.66
N SER A 62 14.12 -9.05 0.26
CA SER A 62 14.92 -8.22 1.14
C SER A 62 14.07 -7.66 2.30
N GLU A 63 14.72 -7.25 3.39
CA GLU A 63 14.04 -6.62 4.52
C GLU A 63 13.20 -5.40 4.11
N THR A 64 13.64 -4.64 3.11
CA THR A 64 12.89 -3.48 2.61
C THR A 64 11.62 -3.92 1.89
N GLU A 65 11.72 -4.92 1.00
CA GLU A 65 10.57 -5.47 0.30
C GLU A 65 9.56 -6.11 1.27
N ARG A 66 10.05 -6.80 2.31
CA ARG A 66 9.21 -7.34 3.38
C ARG A 66 8.40 -6.24 4.06
N GLN A 67 9.05 -5.11 4.41
CA GLN A 67 8.34 -3.97 4.99
C GLN A 67 7.34 -3.38 4.01
N SER A 68 7.69 -3.24 2.73
CA SER A 68 6.76 -2.76 1.69
C SER A 68 5.51 -3.64 1.60
N VAL A 69 5.66 -4.97 1.59
CA VAL A 69 4.54 -5.91 1.62
C VAL A 69 3.68 -5.75 2.87
N ILE A 70 4.30 -5.65 4.06
CA ILE A 70 3.59 -5.47 5.32
C ILE A 70 2.76 -4.18 5.29
N GLN A 71 3.35 -3.06 4.86
CA GLN A 71 2.63 -1.78 4.77
C GLN A 71 1.51 -1.86 3.74
N TYR A 72 1.77 -2.41 2.56
CA TYR A 72 0.77 -2.59 1.51
C TYR A 72 -0.41 -3.44 2.04
N CYS A 73 -0.12 -4.61 2.62
CA CYS A 73 -1.13 -5.53 3.13
C CYS A 73 -1.98 -4.88 4.24
N LYS A 74 -1.35 -4.16 5.16
CA LYS A 74 -2.03 -3.44 6.24
C LYS A 74 -2.92 -2.31 5.71
N TYR A 75 -2.36 -1.40 4.93
CA TYR A 75 -3.09 -0.18 4.57
C TYR A 75 -3.98 -0.33 3.34
N ARG A 76 -3.60 -1.14 2.35
CA ARG A 76 -4.43 -1.39 1.17
C ARG A 76 -5.51 -2.43 1.45
N LEU A 77 -5.12 -3.57 2.02
CA LEU A 77 -6.00 -4.73 2.19
C LEU A 77 -6.63 -4.83 3.58
N GLY A 78 -6.09 -4.12 4.58
CA GLY A 78 -6.61 -4.16 5.95
C GLY A 78 -6.16 -5.39 6.74
N LYS A 79 -5.17 -6.12 6.24
CA LYS A 79 -4.67 -7.35 6.86
C LYS A 79 -3.36 -7.05 7.59
N VAL A 80 -3.33 -7.27 8.90
CA VAL A 80 -2.11 -7.15 9.69
C VAL A 80 -1.33 -8.47 9.54
N SER A 81 -0.12 -8.37 8.99
CA SER A 81 0.77 -9.51 8.75
C SER A 81 2.16 -9.19 9.31
N THR A 82 2.82 -10.20 9.87
CA THR A 82 4.23 -10.13 10.28
C THR A 82 5.15 -10.70 9.20
N LEU A 83 4.58 -11.26 8.14
CA LEU A 83 5.25 -11.85 6.98
C LEU A 83 6.27 -12.92 7.38
N GLN A 84 5.86 -13.81 8.29
CA GLN A 84 6.73 -14.87 8.85
C GLN A 84 6.78 -16.14 8.00
N ASN A 85 5.79 -16.37 7.14
CA ASN A 85 5.69 -17.56 6.30
C ASN A 85 5.11 -17.24 4.92
N GLN A 86 5.33 -18.14 3.95
CA GLN A 86 4.88 -17.95 2.56
C GLN A 86 3.36 -17.77 2.45
N ARG A 87 2.57 -18.44 3.31
CA ARG A 87 1.11 -18.32 3.27
C ARG A 87 0.65 -16.89 3.56
N GLU A 88 1.26 -16.21 4.53
CA GLU A 88 0.99 -14.80 4.81
C GLU A 88 1.33 -13.89 3.62
N LEU A 89 2.43 -14.19 2.91
CA LEU A 89 2.79 -13.48 1.68
C LEU A 89 1.72 -13.66 0.60
N GLU A 90 1.26 -14.89 0.36
CA GLU A 90 0.20 -15.20 -0.60
C GLU A 90 -1.14 -14.54 -0.24
N GLU A 91 -1.46 -14.41 1.05
CA GLU A 91 -2.65 -13.69 1.49
C GLU A 91 -2.59 -12.19 1.23
N CYS A 92 -1.37 -11.62 1.22
CA CYS A 92 -1.10 -10.23 0.88
C CYS A 92 -1.03 -9.97 -0.65
N LYS A 93 -0.89 -11.02 -1.47
CA LYS A 93 -1.00 -10.95 -2.94
C LYS A 93 -2.46 -10.92 -3.43
N LYS A 94 -3.38 -11.53 -2.69
CA LYS A 94 -4.81 -11.60 -3.05
C LYS A 94 -5.47 -10.22 -2.95
N ARG A 95 -5.96 -9.71 -4.09
CA ARG A 95 -6.69 -8.42 -4.22
C ARG A 95 -8.02 -8.43 -3.49
#